data_AF-A0A7V8XM86-F1
#
_entry.id   AF-A0A7V8XM86-F1
#
_cell.length_a   1.000
_cell.length_b   1.000
_cell.length_c   1.000
_cell.angle_alpha   90.00
_cell.angle_beta   90.00
_cell.angle_gamma   90.00
#
_symmetry.space_group_name_H-M   'P 1'
#
loop_
_entity.id
_entity.type
_entity.pdbx_description
1 polymer ?
#
loop_
_entity_poly.entity_id
_entity_poly.type
_entity_poly.pdbx_seq_one_letter_code
_entity_poly.pdbx_strand_id
1 'polypeptide(L)'
;MNAAYVELKERLGEIQDLQKTRSFLAWDQQVLMPAGGSGVRAEQIATLDRIAHSSFISAEIGRLLGRLEAYEAARPYDSDEASLIRVTRLDWEKARRVPADLRADMSRASSLALPVWAEARQNSDFSLFLPLLRQNLELRRRYVECFD
;
A
#
# COMPACT_ATOMS: atom_id res chain seq x y z
N MET A 1 27.05 3.38 -14.43
CA MET A 1 25.81 3.24 -13.63
C MET A 1 24.81 4.25 -14.16
N ASN A 2 23.57 3.86 -14.52
CA ASN A 2 22.59 4.80 -15.08
C ASN A 2 21.98 5.66 -13.96
N ALA A 3 22.09 6.99 -14.07
CA ALA A 3 21.63 7.91 -13.04
C ALA A 3 20.11 7.81 -12.75
N ALA A 4 19.28 7.60 -13.78
CA ALA A 4 17.84 7.43 -13.58
C ALA A 4 17.50 6.12 -12.85
N TYR A 5 18.31 5.08 -13.04
CA TYR A 5 18.13 3.81 -12.33
C TYR A 5 18.49 3.95 -10.84
N VAL A 6 19.58 4.66 -10.54
CA VAL A 6 19.98 4.97 -9.16
C VAL A 6 18.90 5.79 -8.47
N GLU A 7 18.41 6.85 -9.12
CA GLU A 7 17.34 7.69 -8.58
C GLU A 7 16.04 6.90 -8.35
N LEU A 8 15.65 6.03 -9.30
CA LEU A 8 14.49 5.17 -9.12
C LEU A 8 14.65 4.27 -7.89
N LYS A 9 15.81 3.63 -7.71
CA LYS A 9 16.08 2.78 -6.55
C LYS A 9 16.01 3.54 -5.23
N GLU A 10 16.56 4.75 -5.17
CA GLU A 10 16.52 5.59 -3.96
C GLU A 10 15.08 5.91 -3.56
N ARG A 11 14.26 6.37 -4.52
CA ARG A 11 12.84 6.68 -4.29
C ARG A 11 12.04 5.45 -3.87
N LEU A 12 12.25 4.32 -4.54
CA LEU A 12 11.61 3.06 -4.16
C LEU A 12 12.05 2.61 -2.76
N GLY A 13 13.30 2.84 -2.39
CA GLY A 13 13.81 2.61 -1.03
C GLY A 13 13.01 3.37 0.03
N GLU A 14 12.85 4.67 -0.14
CA GLU A 14 12.06 5.52 0.78
C GLU A 14 10.60 5.06 0.89
N ILE A 15 9.97 4.74 -0.25
CA ILE A 15 8.59 4.21 -0.28
C ILE A 15 8.50 2.88 0.47
N GLN A 16 9.47 1.99 0.26
CA GLN A 16 9.52 0.70 0.95
C GLN A 16 9.73 0.86 2.45
N ASP A 17 10.51 1.84 2.89
CA ASP A 17 10.73 2.08 4.31
C ASP A 17 9.43 2.57 4.99
N LEU A 18 8.66 3.44 4.35
CA LEU A 18 7.31 3.81 4.82
C LEU A 18 6.39 2.59 4.93
N GLN A 19 6.39 1.70 3.93
CA GLN A 19 5.59 0.49 3.93
C GLN A 19 6.02 -0.50 5.02
N LYS A 20 7.32 -0.62 5.29
CA LYS A 20 7.86 -1.43 6.39
C LYS A 20 7.47 -0.86 7.75
N THR A 21 7.58 0.45 7.96
CA THR A 21 7.14 1.10 9.20
C THR A 21 5.65 0.87 9.43
N ARG A 22 4.82 1.05 8.40
CA ARG A 22 3.39 0.73 8.46
C ARG A 22 3.14 -0.74 8.82
N SER A 23 3.90 -1.66 8.26
CA SER A 23 3.79 -3.11 8.56
C SER A 23 4.18 -3.42 10.01
N PHE A 24 5.21 -2.76 10.53
CA PHE A 24 5.58 -2.84 11.94
C PHE A 24 4.46 -2.35 12.86
N LEU A 25 3.83 -1.20 12.52
CA LEU A 25 2.67 -0.70 13.28
C LEU A 25 1.48 -1.65 13.24
N ALA A 26 1.22 -2.32 12.11
CA ALA A 26 0.16 -3.32 12.00
C ALA A 26 0.46 -4.59 12.82
N TRP A 27 1.73 -4.99 12.93
CA TRP A 27 2.15 -6.07 13.83
C TRP A 27 1.98 -5.65 15.29
N ASP A 28 2.47 -4.47 15.67
CA ASP A 28 2.34 -3.96 17.03
C ASP A 28 0.88 -3.88 17.48
N GLN A 29 -0.02 -3.49 16.55
CA GLN A 29 -1.47 -3.43 16.80
C GLN A 29 -2.04 -4.77 17.26
N GLN A 30 -1.50 -5.88 16.76
CA GLN A 30 -1.99 -7.23 17.02
C GLN A 30 -1.35 -7.87 18.25
N VAL A 31 -0.15 -7.42 18.65
CA VAL A 31 0.68 -8.15 19.62
C VAL A 31 0.90 -7.38 20.91
N LEU A 32 1.21 -6.08 20.83
CA LEU A 32 1.66 -5.29 21.98
C LEU A 32 0.72 -4.14 22.33
N MET A 33 0.03 -3.57 21.34
CA MET A 33 -0.75 -2.35 21.52
C MET A 33 -1.90 -2.56 22.52
N PRO A 34 -2.09 -1.67 23.50
CA PRO A 34 -3.24 -1.73 24.39
C PRO A 34 -4.55 -1.43 23.65
N ALA A 35 -5.68 -1.99 24.11
CA ALA A 35 -6.97 -1.95 23.42
C ALA A 35 -7.45 -0.53 23.04
N GLY A 36 -7.18 0.47 23.90
CA GLY A 36 -7.54 1.87 23.66
C GLY A 36 -6.77 2.57 22.53
N GLY A 37 -5.71 1.96 21.99
CA GLY A 37 -4.86 2.55 20.94
C GLY A 37 -5.42 2.48 19.52
N SER A 38 -6.51 1.76 19.30
CA SER A 38 -7.00 1.38 17.97
C SER A 38 -7.28 2.56 17.04
N GLY A 39 -7.91 3.63 17.53
CA GLY A 39 -8.22 4.82 16.73
C GLY A 39 -6.97 5.55 16.23
N VAL A 40 -6.02 5.82 17.15
CA VAL A 40 -4.76 6.49 16.81
C VAL A 40 -3.91 5.64 15.87
N ARG A 41 -3.84 4.32 16.12
CA ARG A 41 -3.12 3.38 15.26
C ARG A 41 -3.69 3.34 13.84
N ALA A 42 -5.02 3.36 13.70
CA ALA A 42 -5.65 3.39 12.40
C ALA A 42 -5.26 4.64 11.60
N GLU A 43 -5.20 5.82 12.22
CA GLU A 43 -4.75 7.05 11.55
C GLU A 43 -3.27 7.03 11.18
N GLN A 44 -2.40 6.47 12.04
CA GLN A 44 -0.97 6.30 11.73
C GLN A 44 -0.78 5.43 10.48
N ILE A 45 -1.45 4.27 10.44
CA ILE A 45 -1.38 3.35 9.30
C ILE A 45 -1.94 4.00 8.04
N ALA A 46 -3.10 4.67 8.12
CA ALA A 46 -3.72 5.34 6.99
C ALA A 46 -2.85 6.47 6.44
N THR A 47 -2.21 7.24 7.32
CA THR A 47 -1.30 8.34 6.93
C THR A 47 -0.08 7.81 6.19
N LEU A 48 0.58 6.79 6.73
CA LEU A 48 1.75 6.19 6.08
C LEU A 48 1.40 5.58 4.73
N ASP A 49 0.26 4.88 4.62
CA ASP A 49 -0.20 4.32 3.34
C ASP A 49 -0.51 5.41 2.32
N ARG A 50 -1.16 6.51 2.73
CA ARG A 50 -1.43 7.64 1.84
C ARG A 50 -0.14 8.24 1.29
N ILE A 51 0.85 8.47 2.15
CA ILE A 51 2.14 9.04 1.76
C ILE A 51 2.88 8.08 0.83
N ALA A 52 3.03 6.81 1.23
CA ALA A 52 3.73 5.80 0.43
C ALA A 52 3.08 5.62 -0.96
N HIS A 53 1.74 5.53 -1.01
CA HIS A 53 1.00 5.41 -2.26
C HIS A 53 1.15 6.66 -3.13
N SER A 54 0.97 7.86 -2.56
CA SER A 54 1.10 9.12 -3.31
C SER A 54 2.50 9.29 -3.91
N SER A 55 3.53 8.96 -3.13
CA SER A 55 4.92 8.99 -3.60
C SER A 55 5.16 7.98 -4.72
N PHE A 56 4.62 6.77 -4.58
CA PHE A 56 4.74 5.73 -5.60
C PHE A 56 4.05 6.10 -6.91
N ILE A 57 2.82 6.61 -6.86
CA ILE A 57 2.06 6.96 -8.07
C ILE A 57 2.44 8.32 -8.66
N SER A 58 3.47 8.98 -8.12
CA SER A 58 3.88 10.30 -8.58
C SER A 58 4.29 10.29 -10.06
N ALA A 59 4.08 11.43 -10.73
CA ALA A 59 4.50 11.62 -12.12
C ALA A 59 6.00 11.40 -12.31
N GLU A 60 6.78 11.65 -11.25
CA GLU A 60 8.24 11.47 -11.26
C GLU A 60 8.64 9.99 -11.40
N ILE A 61 7.96 9.06 -10.71
CA ILE A 61 8.19 7.63 -10.90
C ILE A 61 7.90 7.23 -12.35
N GLY A 62 6.78 7.70 -12.92
CA GLY A 62 6.44 7.45 -14.32
C GLY A 62 7.50 7.98 -15.30
N ARG A 63 8.01 9.20 -15.05
CA ARG A 63 9.09 9.81 -15.85
C ARG A 63 10.38 9.00 -15.80
N LEU A 64 10.77 8.50 -14.63
CA LEU A 64 11.96 7.65 -14.47
C LEU A 64 11.79 6.32 -15.20
N LEU A 65 10.63 5.67 -15.08
CA LEU A 65 10.33 4.42 -15.78
C LEU A 65 10.36 4.59 -17.31
N GLY A 66 9.90 5.72 -17.84
CA GLY A 66 10.00 6.05 -19.27
C GLY A 66 11.45 6.27 -19.72
N ARG A 67 12.25 7.01 -18.95
CA ARG A 67 13.69 7.21 -19.24
C ARG A 67 14.50 5.92 -19.21
N LEU A 68 14.00 4.90 -18.52
CA LEU A 68 14.68 3.62 -18.34
C LEU A 68 14.30 2.56 -19.37
N GLU A 69 13.37 2.83 -20.28
CA GLU A 69 12.90 1.85 -21.28
C GLU A 69 14.03 1.27 -22.15
N ALA A 70 14.86 2.14 -22.76
CA ALA A 70 16.01 1.68 -23.55
C ALA A 70 17.09 1.00 -22.68
N TYR A 71 17.24 1.41 -21.42
CA TYR A 71 18.20 0.84 -20.48
C TYR A 71 17.80 -0.56 -20.00
N GLU A 72 16.50 -0.79 -19.84
CA GLU A 72 15.90 -2.10 -19.60
C GLU A 72 16.05 -3.00 -20.82
N ALA A 73 15.70 -2.53 -22.02
CA ALA A 73 15.76 -3.32 -23.25
C ALA A 73 17.18 -3.78 -23.64
N ALA A 74 18.20 -3.03 -23.23
CA ALA A 74 19.60 -3.37 -23.47
C ALA A 74 20.17 -4.43 -22.50
N ARG A 75 19.36 -5.00 -21.60
CA ARG A 75 19.79 -5.96 -20.58
C ARG A 75 19.18 -7.35 -20.78
N PRO A 76 19.83 -8.40 -20.24
CA PRO A 76 19.19 -9.70 -20.10
C PRO A 76 17.87 -9.56 -19.34
N TYR A 77 16.85 -10.25 -19.82
CA TYR A 77 15.49 -10.19 -19.26
C TYR A 77 15.43 -10.54 -17.77
N ASP A 78 16.29 -11.47 -17.34
CA ASP A 78 16.41 -12.00 -15.99
C ASP A 78 17.38 -11.21 -15.10
N SER A 79 18.00 -10.14 -15.60
CA SER A 79 18.80 -9.25 -14.75
C SER A 79 17.94 -8.56 -13.69
N ASP A 80 18.54 -8.32 -12.53
CA ASP A 80 17.91 -7.61 -11.42
C ASP A 80 17.41 -6.22 -11.86
N GLU A 81 18.19 -5.49 -12.65
CA GLU A 81 17.80 -4.16 -13.10
C GLU A 81 16.62 -4.19 -14.07
N ALA A 82 16.65 -5.08 -15.07
CA ALA A 82 15.53 -5.20 -16.02
C ALA A 82 14.25 -5.65 -15.30
N SER A 83 14.36 -6.60 -14.39
CA SER A 83 13.23 -7.09 -13.60
C SER A 83 12.67 -6.03 -12.66
N LEU A 84 13.52 -5.28 -11.97
CA LEU A 84 13.08 -4.19 -11.09
C LEU A 84 12.30 -3.12 -11.86
N ILE A 85 12.80 -2.70 -13.02
CA ILE A 85 12.13 -1.69 -13.85
C ILE A 85 10.78 -2.22 -14.37
N ARG A 86 10.76 -3.45 -14.92
CA ARG A 86 9.56 -4.08 -15.48
C ARG A 86 8.46 -4.27 -14.45
N VAL A 87 8.80 -4.82 -13.29
CA VAL A 87 7.84 -5.08 -12.20
C VAL A 87 7.35 -3.75 -11.62
N THR A 88 8.27 -2.80 -11.37
CA THR A 88 7.88 -1.46 -10.89
C THR A 88 6.91 -0.78 -11.85
N ARG A 89 7.14 -0.89 -13.17
CA ARG A 89 6.21 -0.33 -14.17
C ARG A 89 4.83 -0.97 -14.10
N LEU A 90 4.77 -2.30 -14.05
CA LEU A 90 3.50 -3.02 -13.92
C LEU A 90 2.73 -2.58 -12.66
N ASP A 91 3.42 -2.52 -11.53
CA ASP A 91 2.84 -2.12 -10.26
C ASP A 91 2.41 -0.66 -10.25
N TRP A 92 3.21 0.23 -10.83
CA TRP A 92 2.92 1.66 -10.95
C TRP A 92 1.69 1.93 -11.83
N GLU A 93 1.61 1.29 -13.00
CA GLU A 93 0.46 1.38 -13.91
C GLU A 93 -0.85 0.96 -13.23
N LYS A 94 -0.78 -0.09 -12.41
CA LYS A 94 -1.92 -0.54 -11.62
C LYS A 94 -2.24 0.45 -10.49
N ALA A 95 -1.23 0.86 -9.73
CA ALA A 95 -1.40 1.67 -8.53
C ALA A 95 -1.91 3.08 -8.85
N ARG A 96 -1.45 3.71 -9.94
CA ARG A 96 -1.83 5.08 -10.32
C ARG A 96 -3.30 5.24 -10.67
N ARG A 97 -4.01 4.15 -10.97
CA ARG A 97 -5.46 4.14 -11.20
C ARG A 97 -6.25 4.32 -9.90
N VAL A 98 -5.62 4.09 -8.74
CA VAL A 98 -6.27 4.11 -7.44
C VAL A 98 -5.97 5.44 -6.74
N PRO A 99 -6.98 6.22 -6.35
CA PRO A 99 -6.78 7.44 -5.57
C PRO A 99 -6.09 7.17 -4.23
N ALA A 100 -5.17 8.06 -3.83
CA ALA A 100 -4.43 7.92 -2.57
C ALA A 100 -5.34 7.91 -1.33
N ASP A 101 -6.42 8.68 -1.35
CA ASP A 101 -7.39 8.72 -0.24
C ASP A 101 -8.16 7.39 -0.14
N LEU A 102 -8.52 6.77 -1.27
CA LEU A 102 -9.14 5.45 -1.26
C LEU A 102 -8.21 4.40 -0.64
N ARG A 103 -6.92 4.43 -0.99
CA ARG A 103 -5.91 3.54 -0.39
C ARG A 103 -5.80 3.76 1.13
N ALA A 104 -5.82 5.01 1.58
CA ALA A 104 -5.79 5.37 3.00
C ALA A 104 -7.05 4.91 3.74
N ASP A 105 -8.23 5.13 3.15
CA ASP A 105 -9.53 4.73 3.71
C ASP A 105 -9.64 3.22 3.89
N MET A 106 -9.19 2.45 2.89
CA MET A 106 -9.12 0.99 2.99
C MET A 106 -8.29 0.55 4.20
N SER A 107 -7.11 1.14 4.38
CA SER A 107 -6.20 0.78 5.46
C SER A 107 -6.72 1.22 6.83
N ARG A 108 -7.33 2.41 6.92
CA ARG A 108 -8.03 2.87 8.13
C ARG A 108 -9.16 1.93 8.51
N ALA A 109 -10.06 1.63 7.57
CA ALA A 109 -11.23 0.79 7.80
C ALA A 109 -10.83 -0.62 8.24
N SER A 110 -9.79 -1.21 7.64
CA SER A 110 -9.26 -2.51 8.06
C SER A 110 -8.63 -2.45 9.46
N SER A 111 -7.89 -1.38 9.79
CA SER A 111 -7.25 -1.22 11.10
C SER A 111 -8.27 -1.05 12.23
N LEU A 112 -9.35 -0.31 11.98
CA LEU A 112 -10.47 -0.16 12.92
C LEU A 112 -11.28 -1.45 13.08
N ALA A 113 -11.41 -2.22 12.00
CA ALA A 113 -12.20 -3.43 11.99
C ALA A 113 -11.55 -4.62 12.71
N LEU A 114 -10.21 -4.66 12.77
CA LEU A 114 -9.43 -5.75 13.34
C LEU A 114 -9.76 -6.10 14.80
N PRO A 115 -9.79 -5.16 15.76
CA PRO A 115 -10.12 -5.49 17.15
C PRO A 115 -11.56 -6.00 17.30
N VAL A 116 -12.51 -5.40 16.57
CA VAL A 116 -13.93 -5.82 16.61
C VAL A 116 -14.10 -7.20 15.99
N TRP A 117 -13.35 -7.53 14.94
CA TRP A 117 -13.32 -8.87 14.37
C TRP A 117 -12.80 -9.91 15.37
N ALA A 118 -11.74 -9.59 16.11
CA ALA A 118 -11.17 -10.50 17.10
C ALA A 118 -12.19 -10.83 18.21
N GLU A 119 -12.88 -9.80 18.71
CA GLU A 119 -13.97 -9.95 19.69
C GLU A 119 -15.15 -10.75 19.13
N ALA A 120 -15.65 -10.36 17.94
CA ALA A 120 -16.74 -11.03 17.26
C ALA A 120 -16.44 -12.52 17.05
N ARG A 121 -15.21 -12.86 16.65
CA ARG A 121 -14.78 -14.25 16.47
C ARG A 121 -14.71 -15.00 17.79
N GLN A 122 -14.17 -14.40 18.84
CA GLN A 122 -14.10 -15.01 20.17
C GLN A 122 -15.49 -15.33 20.72
N ASN A 123 -16.45 -14.44 20.50
CA ASN A 123 -17.82 -14.56 21.00
C ASN A 123 -18.77 -15.28 20.03
N SER A 124 -18.28 -15.68 18.84
CA SER A 124 -19.11 -16.18 17.74
C SER A 124 -20.27 -15.24 17.36
N ASP A 125 -20.08 -13.93 17.53
CA ASP A 125 -21.08 -12.90 17.25
C ASP A 125 -20.76 -12.14 15.96
N PHE A 126 -21.27 -12.67 14.84
CA PHE A 126 -21.12 -12.03 13.54
C PHE A 126 -21.73 -10.63 13.46
N SER A 127 -22.77 -10.36 14.26
CA SER A 127 -23.50 -9.09 14.21
C SER A 127 -22.63 -7.91 14.62
N LEU A 128 -21.67 -8.13 15.53
CA LEU A 128 -20.67 -7.12 15.93
C LEU A 128 -19.79 -6.69 14.75
N PHE A 129 -19.41 -7.63 13.88
CA PHE A 129 -18.50 -7.36 12.76
C PHE A 129 -19.20 -6.92 11.47
N LEU A 130 -20.46 -7.29 11.29
CA LEU A 130 -21.22 -7.06 10.05
C LEU A 130 -21.19 -5.61 9.53
N PRO A 131 -21.34 -4.55 10.36
CA PRO A 131 -21.26 -3.16 9.88
C PRO A 131 -19.88 -2.82 9.28
N LEU A 132 -18.81 -3.26 9.93
CA LEU A 132 -17.43 -3.01 9.51
C LEU A 132 -17.07 -3.81 8.26
N LEU A 133 -17.59 -5.04 8.16
CA LEU A 133 -17.45 -5.86 6.95
C LEU A 133 -18.09 -5.18 5.75
N ARG A 134 -19.32 -4.64 5.89
CA ARG A 134 -20.00 -3.92 4.82
C ARG A 134 -19.19 -2.71 4.35
N GLN A 135 -18.64 -1.92 5.28
CA GLN A 135 -17.78 -0.79 4.95
C GLN A 135 -16.52 -1.23 4.17
N ASN A 136 -15.82 -2.28 4.65
CA ASN A 136 -14.62 -2.78 3.97
C ASN A 136 -14.95 -3.37 2.58
N LEU A 137 -16.11 -4.01 2.42
CA LEU A 137 -16.56 -4.52 1.13
C LEU A 137 -16.87 -3.39 0.14
N GLU A 138 -17.50 -2.31 0.61
CA GLU A 138 -17.79 -1.15 -0.21
C GLU A 138 -16.51 -0.45 -0.69
N LEU A 139 -15.54 -0.26 0.20
CA LEU A 139 -14.21 0.24 -0.18
C LEU A 139 -13.49 -0.68 -1.18
N ARG A 140 -13.69 -2.00 -1.07
CA ARG A 140 -13.14 -2.95 -2.03
C ARG A 140 -13.81 -2.83 -3.41
N ARG A 141 -15.12 -2.58 -3.47
CA ARG A 141 -15.83 -2.34 -4.73
C ARG A 141 -15.31 -1.09 -5.44
N ARG A 142 -15.20 0.02 -4.70
CA ARG A 142 -14.58 1.26 -5.20
C ARG A 142 -13.16 1.06 -5.73
N TYR A 143 -12.38 0.20 -5.07
CA TYR A 143 -11.05 -0.19 -5.57
C TYR A 143 -11.13 -0.94 -6.91
N VAL A 144 -12.06 -1.88 -7.05
CA VAL A 144 -12.26 -2.63 -8.29
C VAL A 144 -12.74 -1.72 -9.42
N GLU A 145 -13.63 -0.77 -9.15
CA GLU A 145 -14.12 0.24 -10.12
C GLU A 145 -12.99 1.12 -10.68
N CYS A 146 -11.84 1.23 -10.01
CA CYS A 146 -10.67 1.90 -10.57
C CYS A 146 -10.06 1.12 -11.76
N PHE A 147 -10.42 -0.16 -11.92
CA PHE A 147 -9.91 -1.08 -12.91
C PHE A 147 -10.84 -1.38 -14.08
N ASP A 148 -12.11 -1.01 -13.96
CA ASP A 148 -13.09 -1.01 -15.05
C ASP A 148 -12.81 0.13 -16.06
#